data_AF-A0AAE1A090-F1
#
_entry.id   AF-A0AAE1A090-F1
#
_cell.length_a   1.000
_cell.length_b   1.000
_cell.length_c   1.000
_cell.angle_alpha   90.00
_cell.angle_beta   90.00
_cell.angle_gamma   90.00
#
_symmetry.space_group_name_H-M   'P 1'
#
loop_
_entity.id
_entity.type
_entity.pdbx_description
1 polymer ?
#
loop_
_entity_poly.entity_id
_entity_poly.type
_entity_poly.pdbx_seq_one_letter_code
_entity_poly.pdbx_strand_id
1 'polypeptide(L)'
;MLRGTEAFGMRIVSETQLGSPGPRQAAPIGCKQASRSSYSCSTCPSGTPGCSVCLTLNLLNYLTTLVSRERTIVNELAGACHSCTSRHYNGQAVDLHNDARTNEYLRTCESMGGWAQDEGNHVHCQFYD
;
A
#
# COMPACT_ATOMS: atom_id res chain seq x y z
N MET A 1 -9.36 7.09 -25.44
CA MET A 1 -9.52 8.10 -24.38
C MET A 1 -10.58 7.60 -23.42
N LEU A 2 -10.20 6.98 -22.30
CA LEU A 2 -11.10 6.79 -21.17
C LEU A 2 -10.38 7.37 -19.95
N ARG A 3 -10.94 8.49 -19.48
CA ARG A 3 -10.59 9.19 -18.24
C ARG A 3 -11.31 8.46 -17.11
N GLY A 4 -10.59 8.12 -16.06
CA GLY A 4 -11.16 7.44 -14.90
C GLY A 4 -10.11 7.21 -13.82
N THR A 5 -9.51 8.29 -13.32
CA THR A 5 -8.79 8.27 -12.04
C THR A 5 -9.84 8.21 -10.93
N GLU A 6 -10.32 7.02 -10.61
CA GLU A 6 -11.02 6.81 -9.34
C GLU A 6 -9.97 6.75 -8.23
N ALA A 7 -9.77 7.89 -7.58
CA ALA A 7 -8.99 7.96 -6.36
C ALA A 7 -9.70 7.12 -5.28
N PHE A 8 -9.20 5.90 -5.04
CA PHE A 8 -9.64 5.09 -3.93
C PHE A 8 -9.07 5.69 -2.64
N GLY A 9 -9.91 6.45 -1.93
CA GLY A 9 -9.59 6.96 -0.59
C GLY A 9 -9.48 5.79 0.39
N MET A 10 -8.25 5.39 0.72
CA MET A 10 -7.97 4.41 1.77
C MET A 10 -8.13 5.07 3.14
N ARG A 11 -9.10 4.58 3.93
CA ARG A 11 -9.27 4.99 5.33
C ARG A 11 -8.42 4.05 6.20
N ILE A 12 -7.25 4.50 6.64
CA ILE A 12 -6.47 3.79 7.67
C ILE A 12 -7.22 3.96 8.99
N VAL A 13 -7.94 2.93 9.43
CA VAL A 13 -8.57 2.91 10.75
C VAL A 13 -7.51 2.55 11.79
N SER A 14 -7.17 3.49 12.67
CA SER A 14 -6.44 3.16 13.89
C SER A 14 -7.40 2.40 14.81
N GLU A 15 -7.05 1.18 15.16
CA GLU A 15 -7.75 0.39 16.17
C GLU A 15 -7.50 1.02 17.54
N THR A 16 -8.29 2.04 17.86
CA THR A 16 -8.42 2.56 19.21
C THR A 16 -9.84 3.08 19.33
N GLN A 17 -10.66 2.33 20.06
CA GLN A 17 -12.06 2.60 20.40
C GLN A 17 -13.07 2.45 19.26
N LEU A 18 -13.77 1.31 19.21
CA LEU A 18 -15.23 1.20 19.08
C LEU A 18 -15.62 -0.28 19.21
N GLY A 19 -16.72 -0.52 19.93
CA GLY A 19 -17.13 -1.83 20.46
C GLY A 19 -17.21 -2.98 19.45
N SER A 20 -17.05 -4.19 19.99
CA SER A 20 -16.98 -5.47 19.28
C SER A 20 -18.07 -5.64 18.21
N PRO A 21 -17.70 -5.75 16.91
CA PRO A 21 -18.55 -6.39 15.93
C PRO A 21 -18.21 -7.89 15.84
N GLY A 22 -19.20 -8.70 15.43
CA GLY A 22 -19.10 -10.16 15.28
C GLY A 22 -18.00 -10.65 14.32
N PRO A 23 -17.96 -11.96 13.99
CA PRO A 23 -16.76 -12.67 13.58
C PRO A 23 -16.26 -12.25 12.19
N ARG A 24 -15.52 -11.15 12.14
CA ARG A 24 -14.52 -10.89 11.11
C ARG A 24 -13.27 -11.67 11.49
N GLN A 25 -12.65 -12.32 10.50
CA GLN A 25 -11.35 -12.97 10.67
C GLN A 25 -10.41 -11.99 11.38
N ALA A 26 -10.03 -12.33 12.61
CA ALA A 26 -9.19 -11.47 13.43
C ALA A 26 -7.88 -11.21 12.68
N ALA A 27 -7.51 -9.94 12.53
CA ALA A 27 -6.18 -9.59 12.08
C ALA A 27 -5.15 -10.27 13.00
N PRO A 28 -4.00 -10.75 12.48
CA PRO A 28 -2.88 -11.09 13.34
C PRO A 28 -2.57 -9.91 14.27
N ILE A 29 -2.32 -10.20 15.55
CA ILE A 29 -1.96 -9.19 16.55
C ILE A 29 -0.78 -8.37 16.00
N GLY A 30 -0.98 -7.06 15.78
CA GLY A 30 0.05 -6.15 15.26
C GLY A 30 -0.10 -5.71 13.80
N CYS A 31 -1.10 -6.18 13.07
CA CYS A 31 -1.36 -5.78 11.69
C CYS A 31 -2.23 -4.50 11.58
N LYS A 32 -1.87 -3.58 10.67
CA LYS A 32 -2.77 -2.52 10.21
C LYS A 32 -3.51 -2.98 8.95
N GLN A 33 -4.83 -3.13 9.04
CA GLN A 33 -5.64 -3.62 7.93
C GLN A 33 -5.92 -2.54 6.89
N ALA A 34 -5.81 -2.93 5.62
CA ALA A 34 -6.21 -2.18 4.46
C ALA A 34 -7.34 -2.91 3.73
N SER A 35 -8.48 -2.27 3.51
CA SER A 35 -9.60 -2.86 2.78
C SER A 35 -9.52 -2.50 1.30
N ARG A 36 -9.80 -3.47 0.41
CA ARG A 36 -9.89 -3.25 -1.04
C ARG A 36 -11.07 -3.98 -1.68
N SER A 37 -11.57 -3.39 -2.77
CA SER A 37 -12.58 -4.00 -3.63
C SER A 37 -11.94 -5.01 -4.58
N SER A 38 -12.74 -6.00 -5.01
CA SER A 38 -12.40 -6.84 -6.17
C SER A 38 -13.01 -6.22 -7.42
N TYR A 39 -12.24 -6.14 -8.50
CA TYR A 39 -12.70 -5.63 -9.80
C TYR A 39 -11.84 -6.20 -10.94
N SER A 40 -12.36 -6.14 -12.16
CA SER A 40 -11.62 -6.56 -13.35
C SER A 40 -10.65 -5.47 -13.80
N CYS A 41 -9.42 -5.84 -14.15
CA CYS A 41 -8.47 -4.95 -14.81
C CYS A 41 -7.71 -5.71 -15.90
N SER A 42 -7.24 -5.01 -16.94
CA SER A 42 -6.50 -5.63 -18.03
C SER A 42 -5.15 -6.21 -17.58
N THR A 43 -4.54 -5.64 -16.54
CA THR A 43 -3.24 -6.04 -15.99
C THR A 43 -3.32 -7.34 -15.17
N CYS A 44 -4.51 -7.67 -14.65
CA CYS A 44 -4.80 -8.94 -14.01
C CYS A 44 -6.10 -9.54 -14.55
N PRO A 45 -6.01 -10.36 -15.63
CA PRO A 45 -7.20 -10.94 -16.28
C PRO A 45 -8.05 -11.83 -15.36
N SER A 46 -7.47 -12.40 -14.32
CA SER A 46 -8.21 -13.17 -13.29
C SER A 46 -8.96 -12.29 -12.29
N GLY A 47 -8.85 -10.96 -12.41
CA GLY A 47 -9.42 -9.97 -11.49
C GLY A 47 -8.50 -9.61 -10.33
N THR A 48 -8.64 -8.40 -9.82
CA THR A 48 -7.96 -7.96 -8.60
C THR A 48 -8.57 -8.67 -7.39
N PRO A 49 -7.76 -9.18 -6.46
CA PRO A 49 -8.28 -9.83 -5.27
C PRO A 49 -9.02 -8.80 -4.40
N GLY A 50 -10.22 -9.12 -3.90
CA GLY A 50 -10.90 -8.31 -2.89
C GLY A 50 -10.37 -8.56 -1.48
N CYS A 51 -11.15 -8.12 -0.48
CA CYS A 51 -10.96 -8.35 0.97
C CYS A 51 -10.05 -7.35 1.69
N SER A 52 -9.79 -7.61 2.97
CA SER A 52 -8.81 -6.86 3.77
C SER A 52 -7.47 -7.57 3.74
N VAL A 53 -6.38 -6.80 3.61
CA VAL A 53 -5.01 -7.28 3.71
C VAL A 53 -4.30 -6.59 4.87
N CYS A 54 -3.32 -7.29 5.44
CA CYS A 54 -2.44 -6.72 6.44
C CYS A 54 -1.26 -6.02 5.78
N LEU A 55 -1.01 -4.76 6.14
CA LEU A 55 0.27 -4.14 5.83
C LEU A 55 1.36 -4.85 6.64
N THR A 56 2.46 -5.24 5.98
CA THR A 56 3.57 -5.89 6.68
C THR A 56 4.26 -4.91 7.63
N LEU A 57 4.98 -5.46 8.62
CA LEU A 57 5.75 -4.63 9.56
C LEU A 57 6.82 -3.82 8.83
N ASN A 58 7.47 -4.38 7.80
CA ASN A 58 8.46 -3.65 7.01
C ASN A 58 7.85 -2.46 6.28
N LEU A 59 6.69 -2.65 5.63
CA LEU A 59 5.99 -1.55 4.97
C LEU A 59 5.53 -0.48 5.97
N LEU A 60 5.00 -0.89 7.13
CA LEU A 60 4.58 0.05 8.17
C LEU A 60 5.76 0.83 8.75
N ASN A 61 6.90 0.17 8.98
CA ASN A 61 8.13 0.81 9.46
C ASN A 61 8.70 1.79 8.43
N TYR A 62 8.64 1.44 7.14
CA TYR A 62 9.05 2.33 6.06
C TYR A 62 8.21 3.61 6.05
N LEU A 63 6.88 3.47 6.04
CA LEU A 63 5.96 4.62 6.08
C LEU A 63 6.17 5.47 7.34
N THR A 64 6.30 4.82 8.51
CA THR A 64 6.52 5.51 9.79
C THR A 64 7.85 6.29 9.78
N THR A 65 8.89 5.71 9.19
CA THR A 65 10.20 6.37 9.03
C THR A 65 10.06 7.62 8.17
N LEU A 66 9.38 7.55 7.03
CA LEU A 66 9.21 8.70 6.14
C LEU A 66 8.39 9.83 6.78
N VAL A 67 7.27 9.50 7.42
CA VAL A 67 6.39 10.51 8.05
C VAL A 67 6.99 11.13 9.31
N SER A 68 7.93 10.45 9.97
CA SER A 68 8.66 11.02 11.11
C SER A 68 9.58 12.17 10.74
N ARG A 69 9.97 12.26 9.45
CA ARG A 69 10.87 13.29 8.93
C ARG A 69 10.09 14.45 8.33
N GLU A 70 9.11 14.13 7.48
CA GLU A 70 8.27 15.14 6.80
C GLU A 70 7.00 14.49 6.24
N ARG A 71 6.03 15.31 5.85
CA ARG A 71 4.79 14.87 5.17
C ARG A 71 5.11 13.98 3.95
N THR A 72 4.46 12.83 3.89
CA THR A 72 4.57 11.86 2.78
C THR A 72 3.21 11.73 2.10
N ILE A 73 3.17 11.83 0.78
CA ILE A 73 1.95 11.63 0.00
C ILE A 73 1.97 10.21 -0.56
N VAL A 74 1.00 9.41 -0.12
CA VAL A 74 0.81 8.03 -0.59
C VAL A 74 -0.22 8.05 -1.70
N ASN A 75 0.17 7.55 -2.88
CA ASN A 75 -0.75 7.36 -4.00
C ASN A 75 -1.51 6.03 -3.81
N GLU A 76 -0.79 4.94 -3.53
CA GLU A 76 -1.38 3.58 -3.48
C GLU A 76 -0.71 2.71 -2.39
N LEU A 77 -1.49 1.83 -1.75
CA LEU A 77 -1.01 0.84 -0.75
C LEU A 77 -1.46 -0.57 -1.13
N ALA A 78 -2.72 -0.89 -0.82
CA ALA A 78 -3.33 -2.17 -1.12
C ALA A 78 -4.52 -1.97 -2.05
N GLY A 79 -4.29 -2.02 -3.36
CA GLY A 79 -5.33 -1.75 -4.35
C GLY A 79 -4.75 -1.56 -5.74
N ALA A 80 -5.50 -0.81 -6.57
CA ALA A 80 -5.18 -0.45 -7.96
C ALA A 80 -4.96 -1.62 -8.96
N CYS A 81 -4.71 -1.25 -10.22
CA CYS A 81 -4.60 -2.17 -11.35
C CYS A 81 -3.16 -2.65 -11.55
N HIS A 82 -2.76 -3.68 -10.82
CA HIS A 82 -1.42 -4.26 -10.93
C HIS A 82 -1.46 -5.68 -11.51
N SER A 83 -0.29 -6.21 -11.87
CA SER A 83 -0.13 -7.62 -12.25
C SER A 83 -0.67 -8.54 -11.15
N CYS A 84 -1.18 -9.73 -11.50
CA CYS A 84 -1.87 -10.59 -10.54
C CYS A 84 -1.02 -11.02 -9.33
N THR A 85 0.30 -10.99 -9.47
CA THR A 85 1.26 -11.34 -8.40
C THR A 85 1.84 -10.11 -7.69
N SER A 86 1.22 -8.94 -7.88
CA SER A 86 1.70 -7.69 -7.31
C SER A 86 1.71 -7.70 -5.78
N ARG A 87 2.75 -7.09 -5.22
CA ARG A 87 2.96 -6.94 -3.77
C ARG A 87 1.97 -5.97 -3.13
N HIS A 88 1.34 -5.08 -3.90
CA HIS A 88 0.21 -4.28 -3.42
C HIS A 88 -0.94 -5.17 -2.93
N TYR A 89 -1.17 -6.31 -3.58
CA TYR A 89 -2.20 -7.25 -3.16
C TYR A 89 -1.86 -8.03 -1.87
N ASN A 90 -0.62 -7.94 -1.39
CA ASN A 90 -0.17 -8.62 -0.17
C ASN A 90 0.11 -7.64 0.98
N GLY A 91 -0.16 -6.33 0.80
CA GLY A 91 0.19 -5.32 1.79
C GLY A 91 1.71 -5.14 1.97
N GLN A 92 2.46 -5.43 0.90
CA GLN A 92 3.93 -5.45 0.87
C GLN A 92 4.51 -4.31 0.02
N ALA A 93 3.67 -3.46 -0.58
CA ALA A 93 4.12 -2.38 -1.45
C ALA A 93 3.35 -1.07 -1.21
N VAL A 94 3.98 0.02 -1.63
CA VAL A 94 3.43 1.37 -1.65
C VAL A 94 3.94 2.14 -2.86
N ASP A 95 3.04 2.93 -3.43
CA ASP A 95 3.38 3.95 -4.41
C ASP A 95 3.27 5.32 -3.75
N LEU A 96 4.37 6.07 -3.76
CA LEU A 96 4.47 7.43 -3.21
C LEU A 96 4.45 8.44 -4.34
N HIS A 97 3.90 9.62 -4.07
CA HIS A 97 3.96 10.70 -5.05
C HIS A 97 5.41 11.05 -5.38
N ASN A 98 5.75 11.20 -6.67
CA ASN A 98 7.07 11.67 -7.07
C ASN A 98 7.16 13.18 -6.82
N ASP A 99 7.96 13.56 -5.82
CA ASP A 99 8.17 14.96 -5.40
C ASP A 99 9.64 15.23 -5.05
N ALA A 100 9.91 16.34 -4.36
CA ALA A 100 11.27 16.72 -3.96
C ALA A 100 11.99 15.67 -3.09
N ARG A 101 11.24 14.75 -2.46
CA ARG A 101 11.75 13.71 -1.56
C ARG A 101 11.93 12.35 -2.26
N THR A 102 11.75 12.24 -3.57
CA THR A 102 11.91 10.98 -4.34
C THR A 102 13.21 10.24 -4.02
N ASN A 103 14.35 10.94 -3.98
CA ASN A 103 15.63 10.32 -3.62
C ASN A 103 15.68 9.78 -2.18
N GLU A 104 14.97 10.42 -1.24
CA GLU A 104 14.85 9.94 0.13
C GLU A 104 14.01 8.65 0.20
N TYR A 105 12.91 8.60 -0.55
CA TYR A 105 12.01 7.45 -0.63
C TYR A 105 12.77 6.21 -1.14
N LEU A 106 13.44 6.35 -2.28
CA LEU A 106 14.25 5.28 -2.89
C LEU A 106 15.30 4.76 -1.92
N ARG A 107 16.16 5.65 -1.38
CA ARG A 107 17.25 5.26 -0.47
C ARG A 107 16.74 4.65 0.83
N THR A 108 15.65 5.19 1.40
CA THR A 108 15.10 4.65 2.63
C THR A 108 14.55 3.24 2.39
N CYS A 109 13.82 3.02 1.29
CA CYS A 109 13.32 1.70 0.92
C CYS A 109 14.45 0.69 0.75
N GLU A 110 15.47 1.02 -0.04
CA GLU A 110 16.64 0.17 -0.28
C GLU A 110 17.42 -0.12 1.01
N SER A 111 17.61 0.90 1.87
CA SER A 111 18.31 0.74 3.15
C SER A 111 17.60 -0.21 4.13
N MET A 112 16.28 -0.38 3.95
CA MET A 112 15.46 -1.31 4.73
C MET A 112 15.34 -2.69 4.06
N GLY A 113 16.08 -2.94 2.99
CA GLY A 113 16.05 -4.21 2.24
C GLY A 113 14.88 -4.33 1.26
N GLY A 114 14.18 -3.23 0.98
CA GLY A 114 13.15 -3.18 -0.05
C GLY A 114 13.72 -3.04 -1.45
N TRP A 115 12.87 -3.29 -2.45
CA TRP A 115 13.13 -2.95 -3.84
C TRP A 115 12.39 -1.67 -4.18
N ALA A 116 13.12 -0.68 -4.69
CA ALA A 116 12.60 0.64 -5.00
C ALA A 116 12.78 0.98 -6.48
N GLN A 117 11.81 1.68 -7.05
CA GLN A 117 11.86 2.14 -8.43
C GLN A 117 11.21 3.52 -8.57
N ASP A 118 11.85 4.41 -9.33
CA ASP A 118 11.20 5.62 -9.83
C ASP A 118 10.48 5.29 -11.14
N GLU A 119 9.15 5.37 -11.13
CA GLU A 119 8.30 5.12 -12.30
C GLU A 119 7.92 6.42 -13.04
N GLY A 120 8.56 7.53 -12.70
CA GLY A 120 8.41 8.85 -13.31
C GLY A 120 7.28 9.67 -12.68
N ASN A 121 6.07 9.12 -12.55
CA ASN A 121 4.94 9.82 -11.90
C ASN A 121 4.72 9.41 -10.43
N HIS A 122 5.38 8.36 -9.97
CA HIS A 122 5.37 7.90 -8.58
C HIS A 122 6.65 7.11 -8.28
N VAL A 123 6.92 6.92 -6.99
CA VAL A 123 8.00 6.07 -6.48
C VAL A 123 7.38 4.81 -5.93
N HIS A 124 7.75 3.67 -6.50
CA HIS A 124 7.37 2.36 -6.03
C HIS A 124 8.37 1.84 -5.00
N CYS A 125 7.88 1.27 -3.90
CA CYS A 125 8.68 0.53 -2.93
C CYS A 125 7.94 -0.74 -2.51
N GLN A 126 8.62 -1.88 -2.54
CA GLN A 126 8.09 -3.15 -2.06
C GLN A 126 9.07 -3.98 -1.23
N PHE A 127 8.52 -4.86 -0.40
CA PHE A 127 9.25 -5.82 0.44
C PHE A 127 8.84 -7.28 0.09
N TYR A 128 9.63 -8.24 0.57
CA TYR A 128 9.52 -9.67 0.24
C TYR A 128 9.38 -10.59 1.46
N ASP A 129 9.16 -10.00 2.64
CA ASP A 129 9.01 -10.66 3.94
C ASP A 129 7.74 -11.52 4.06
#